data_AF-S4RJA3-F1
#
_entry.id   AF-S4RJA3-F1
#
_cell.length_a   1.000
_cell.length_b   1.000
_cell.length_c   1.000
_cell.angle_alpha   90.00
_cell.angle_beta   90.00
_cell.angle_gamma   90.00
#
_symmetry.space_group_name_H-M   'P 1'
#
loop_
_entity.id
_entity.type
_entity.pdbx_description
1 polymer ?
#
loop_
_entity_poly.entity_id
_entity_poly.type
_entity_poly.pdbx_seq_one_letter_code
_entity_poly.pdbx_strand_id
1 'polypeptide(L)'
;GGLKKLKTLKVDGNKLTELPGTIGGLLLLEEFDCSYNELVTLPRTIGHLHHMHTLLADFNSLTHLPPEVGSCRAVRVVSLASNQLAWLPSEMSSLQRRVLNLAHNRLRALPLSFMRLRSLSALWLSDNQSKPLVPLQNDVDSETGMRVLSNYMLPQ
;
A
#
# COMPACT_ATOMS: atom_id res chain seq x y z
N GLY A 1 -6.20 -0.23 -20.79
CA GLY A 1 -5.98 1.23 -20.59
C GLY A 1 -6.40 2.14 -21.75
N GLY A 2 -7.42 1.79 -22.53
CA GLY A 2 -7.96 2.68 -23.60
C GLY A 2 -8.96 3.72 -23.10
N LEU A 3 -9.49 3.55 -21.89
CA LEU A 3 -10.50 4.42 -21.29
C LEU A 3 -9.86 5.70 -20.72
N LYS A 4 -9.41 6.61 -21.60
CA LYS A 4 -8.61 7.79 -21.24
C LYS A 4 -9.32 8.80 -20.33
N LYS A 5 -10.64 8.73 -20.21
CA LYS A 5 -11.47 9.60 -19.36
C LYS A 5 -11.94 8.94 -18.06
N LEU A 6 -11.56 7.68 -17.81
CA LEU A 6 -12.01 6.95 -16.63
C LEU A 6 -11.35 7.56 -15.38
N LYS A 7 -12.18 7.97 -14.42
CA LYS A 7 -11.76 8.54 -13.13
C LYS A 7 -11.89 7.57 -11.96
N THR A 8 -12.90 6.71 -12.00
CA THR A 8 -13.15 5.72 -10.97
C THR A 8 -13.22 4.35 -11.63
N LEU A 9 -12.46 3.39 -11.10
CA LEU A 9 -12.53 1.99 -11.48
C LEU A 9 -12.75 1.17 -10.23
N LYS A 10 -13.85 0.41 -10.23
CA LYS A 10 -14.20 -0.53 -9.16
C LYS A 10 -14.35 -1.91 -9.77
N VAL A 11 -13.50 -2.82 -9.33
CA VAL A 11 -13.49 -4.24 -9.70
C VAL A 11 -13.48 -5.12 -8.45
N ASP A 12 -13.93 -4.56 -7.33
CA ASP A 12 -14.01 -5.24 -6.06
C ASP A 12 -15.02 -6.39 -6.06
N GLY A 13 -14.83 -7.37 -5.18
CA GLY A 13 -15.76 -8.50 -5.01
C GLY A 13 -15.77 -9.48 -6.19
N ASN A 14 -14.60 -9.70 -6.79
CA ASN A 14 -14.42 -10.61 -7.92
C ASN A 14 -13.42 -11.73 -7.56
N LYS A 15 -13.01 -12.51 -8.56
CA LYS A 15 -12.00 -13.56 -8.44
C LYS A 15 -10.76 -13.25 -9.29
N LEU A 16 -10.39 -11.98 -9.37
CA LEU A 16 -9.22 -11.56 -10.15
C LEU A 16 -7.96 -12.06 -9.46
N THR A 17 -7.18 -12.87 -10.16
CA THR A 17 -5.88 -13.36 -9.71
C THR A 17 -4.73 -12.43 -10.14
N GLU A 18 -4.97 -11.62 -11.18
CA GLU A 18 -4.05 -10.61 -11.67
C GLU A 18 -4.77 -9.37 -12.23
N LEU A 19 -4.05 -8.25 -12.29
CA LEU A 19 -4.46 -7.06 -13.01
C LEU A 19 -3.61 -6.89 -14.27
N PRO A 20 -4.21 -6.56 -15.43
CA PRO A 20 -3.45 -6.38 -16.65
C PRO A 20 -2.53 -5.17 -16.54
N GLY A 21 -1.31 -5.28 -17.06
CA GLY A 21 -0.37 -4.16 -17.12
C GLY A 21 -0.91 -2.92 -17.86
N THR A 22 -1.95 -3.08 -18.69
CA THR A 22 -2.62 -1.94 -19.35
C THR A 22 -3.39 -1.03 -18.40
N ILE A 23 -3.52 -1.37 -17.11
CA ILE A 23 -4.13 -0.52 -16.07
C ILE A 23 -3.43 0.84 -15.97
N GLY A 24 -2.10 0.88 -16.09
CA GLY A 24 -1.32 2.12 -16.06
C GLY A 24 -1.61 3.08 -17.21
N GLY A 25 -2.40 2.67 -18.21
CA GLY A 25 -2.87 3.55 -19.28
C GLY A 25 -4.09 4.40 -18.91
N LEU A 26 -4.66 4.22 -17.72
CA LEU A 26 -5.79 4.98 -17.19
C LEU A 26 -5.30 6.29 -16.54
N LEU A 27 -4.75 7.18 -17.35
CA LEU A 27 -3.98 8.34 -16.87
C LEU A 27 -4.78 9.32 -16.01
N LEU A 28 -6.11 9.35 -16.12
CA LEU A 28 -6.99 10.20 -15.33
C LEU A 28 -7.65 9.47 -14.15
N LEU A 29 -7.20 8.25 -13.82
CA LEU A 29 -7.77 7.50 -12.72
C LEU A 29 -7.44 8.17 -11.39
N GLU A 30 -8.48 8.47 -10.63
CA GLU A 30 -8.46 9.13 -9.33
C GLU A 30 -8.75 8.13 -8.20
N GLU A 31 -9.62 7.14 -8.45
CA GLU A 31 -10.02 6.13 -7.49
C GLU A 31 -9.94 4.74 -8.10
N PHE A 32 -9.22 3.85 -7.43
CA PHE A 32 -9.12 2.45 -7.82
C PHE A 32 -9.45 1.53 -6.64
N ASP A 33 -10.51 0.74 -6.80
CA ASP A 33 -10.88 -0.31 -5.87
C ASP A 33 -10.76 -1.68 -6.55
N CYS A 34 -9.84 -2.49 -6.05
CA CYS A 34 -9.67 -3.90 -6.43
C CYS A 34 -9.73 -4.82 -5.20
N SER A 35 -10.41 -4.39 -4.15
CA SER A 35 -10.55 -5.14 -2.91
C SER A 35 -11.35 -6.43 -3.10
N TYR A 36 -11.27 -7.38 -2.17
CA TYR A 36 -12.02 -8.66 -2.24
C TYR A 36 -11.80 -9.40 -3.57
N ASN A 37 -10.53 -9.71 -3.84
CA ASN A 37 -10.07 -10.46 -5.01
C ASN A 37 -8.97 -11.45 -4.58
N GLU A 38 -8.29 -12.09 -5.54
CA GLU A 38 -7.25 -13.10 -5.31
C GLU A 38 -5.88 -12.61 -5.81
N LEU A 39 -5.65 -11.29 -5.84
CA LEU A 39 -4.43 -10.69 -6.39
C LEU A 39 -3.22 -11.06 -5.54
N VAL A 40 -2.14 -11.51 -6.19
CA VAL A 40 -0.87 -11.87 -5.51
C VAL A 40 0.16 -10.73 -5.58
N THR A 41 0.01 -9.82 -6.56
CA THR A 41 0.81 -8.61 -6.72
C THR A 41 0.03 -7.53 -7.49
N LEU A 42 0.56 -6.31 -7.54
CA LEU A 42 0.08 -5.25 -8.43
C LEU A 42 1.05 -5.10 -9.61
N PRO A 43 0.57 -4.76 -10.82
CA PRO A 43 1.44 -4.54 -11.96
C PRO A 43 2.30 -3.29 -11.73
N ARG A 44 3.57 -3.33 -12.17
CA ARG A 44 4.51 -2.17 -12.07
C ARG A 44 3.94 -0.89 -12.68
N THR A 45 3.11 -1.01 -13.72
CA THR A 45 2.45 0.11 -14.38
C THR A 45 1.45 0.86 -13.51
N ILE A 46 1.10 0.36 -12.32
CA ILE A 46 0.33 1.11 -11.30
C ILE A 46 1.01 2.45 -10.98
N GLY A 47 2.35 2.51 -11.06
CA GLY A 47 3.12 3.73 -10.82
C GLY A 47 2.85 4.86 -11.82
N HIS A 48 2.22 4.58 -12.97
CA HIS A 48 1.84 5.58 -13.97
C HIS A 48 0.55 6.34 -13.60
N LEU A 49 -0.19 5.86 -12.59
CA LEU A 49 -1.44 6.49 -12.15
C LEU A 49 -1.16 7.70 -11.26
N HIS A 50 -0.59 8.74 -11.85
CA HIS A 50 -0.13 9.94 -11.14
C HIS A 50 -1.26 10.79 -10.56
N HIS A 51 -2.50 10.61 -11.03
CA HIS A 51 -3.71 11.29 -10.56
C HIS A 51 -4.50 10.49 -9.51
N MET A 52 -4.05 9.28 -9.15
CA MET A 52 -4.77 8.43 -8.22
C MET A 52 -4.66 8.97 -6.80
N HIS A 53 -5.80 9.25 -6.16
CA HIS A 53 -5.93 9.74 -4.79
C HIS A 53 -6.23 8.61 -3.80
N THR A 54 -6.95 7.58 -4.25
CA THR A 54 -7.42 6.47 -3.42
C THR A 54 -7.09 5.14 -4.10
N LEU A 55 -6.39 4.26 -3.37
CA LEU A 55 -6.17 2.87 -3.74
C LEU A 55 -6.70 1.97 -2.63
N LEU A 56 -7.71 1.17 -2.95
CA LEU A 56 -8.25 0.14 -2.08
C LEU A 56 -7.93 -1.22 -2.70
N ALA A 57 -7.15 -2.03 -1.99
CA ALA A 57 -6.77 -3.38 -2.39
C ALA A 57 -6.82 -4.33 -1.19
N ASP A 58 -7.80 -4.11 -0.32
CA ASP A 58 -8.03 -4.92 0.87
C ASP A 58 -8.48 -6.34 0.49
N PHE A 59 -8.32 -7.31 1.38
CA PHE A 59 -8.82 -8.68 1.18
C PHE A 59 -8.35 -9.28 -0.15
N ASN A 60 -7.04 -9.32 -0.32
CA ASN A 60 -6.35 -9.95 -1.43
C ASN A 60 -5.28 -10.91 -0.89
N SER A 61 -4.42 -11.44 -1.77
CA SER A 61 -3.28 -12.29 -1.40
C SER A 61 -1.94 -11.62 -1.73
N LEU A 62 -1.87 -10.29 -1.65
CA LEU A 62 -0.67 -9.54 -2.02
C LEU A 62 0.49 -9.95 -1.11
N THR A 63 1.55 -10.50 -1.69
CA THR A 63 2.76 -10.93 -0.96
C THR A 63 3.83 -9.85 -0.92
N HIS A 64 3.82 -8.96 -1.91
CA HIS A 64 4.71 -7.82 -2.05
C HIS A 64 4.02 -6.73 -2.87
N LEU A 65 4.58 -5.52 -2.84
CA LEU A 65 4.17 -4.43 -3.71
C LEU A 65 5.29 -4.10 -4.71
N PRO A 66 4.97 -3.72 -5.95
CA PRO A 66 5.96 -3.14 -6.84
C PRO A 66 6.50 -1.82 -6.26
N PRO A 67 7.82 -1.57 -6.28
CA PRO A 67 8.41 -0.28 -5.86
C PRO A 67 7.78 0.93 -6.55
N GLU A 68 7.30 0.74 -7.79
CA GLU A 68 6.63 1.74 -8.60
C GLU A 68 5.35 2.30 -7.96
N VAL A 69 4.76 1.65 -6.95
CA VAL A 69 3.68 2.22 -6.15
C VAL A 69 4.09 3.56 -5.49
N GLY A 70 5.40 3.75 -5.25
CA GLY A 70 6.02 5.01 -4.84
C GLY A 70 5.86 6.17 -5.84
N SER A 71 5.53 5.89 -7.10
CA SER A 71 5.35 6.90 -8.15
C SER A 71 3.94 7.50 -8.21
N CYS A 72 2.98 6.95 -7.45
CA CYS A 72 1.60 7.44 -7.34
C CYS A 72 1.51 8.70 -6.47
N ARG A 73 2.17 9.81 -6.86
CA ARG A 73 2.42 10.98 -6.02
C ARG A 73 1.16 11.68 -5.46
N ALA A 74 0.02 11.58 -6.13
CA ALA A 74 -1.24 12.16 -5.68
C ALA A 74 -1.97 11.33 -4.62
N VAL A 75 -1.51 10.10 -4.34
CA VAL A 75 -2.26 9.16 -3.50
C VAL A 75 -2.25 9.59 -2.04
N ARG A 76 -3.43 9.65 -1.44
CA ARG A 76 -3.66 10.11 -0.07
C ARG A 76 -4.14 9.00 0.84
N VAL A 77 -4.95 8.08 0.30
CA VAL A 77 -5.54 6.95 1.01
C VAL A 77 -5.09 5.67 0.33
N VAL A 78 -4.43 4.81 1.10
CA VAL A 78 -4.07 3.46 0.65
C VAL A 78 -4.49 2.47 1.71
N SER A 79 -5.34 1.52 1.30
CA SER A 79 -5.75 0.39 2.13
C SER A 79 -5.31 -0.91 1.48
N LEU A 80 -4.53 -1.67 2.25
CA LEU A 80 -3.92 -2.95 1.89
C LEU A 80 -4.18 -3.97 3.01
N ALA A 81 -5.23 -3.77 3.79
CA ALA A 81 -5.54 -4.62 4.91
C ALA A 81 -5.91 -6.04 4.44
N SER A 82 -5.71 -7.02 5.30
CA SER A 82 -6.06 -8.42 5.02
C SER A 82 -5.36 -8.93 3.74
N ASN A 83 -4.03 -8.88 3.77
CA ASN A 83 -3.14 -9.35 2.70
C ASN A 83 -2.00 -10.19 3.31
N GLN A 84 -0.95 -10.48 2.55
CA GLN A 84 0.17 -11.33 2.98
C GLN A 84 1.52 -10.60 2.89
N LEU A 85 1.51 -9.27 2.99
CA LEU A 85 2.71 -8.45 2.82
C LEU A 85 3.70 -8.70 3.97
N ALA A 86 4.90 -9.16 3.64
CA ALA A 86 5.97 -9.36 4.61
C ALA A 86 6.84 -8.11 4.79
N TRP A 87 6.94 -7.28 3.74
CA TRP A 87 7.71 -6.04 3.71
C TRP A 87 7.03 -5.01 2.80
N LEU A 88 7.43 -3.75 2.93
CA LEU A 88 6.97 -2.65 2.09
C LEU A 88 8.15 -2.02 1.34
N PRO A 89 8.00 -1.62 0.07
CA PRO A 89 9.06 -0.94 -0.66
C PRO A 89 9.39 0.42 -0.04
N SER A 90 10.69 0.71 0.05
CA SER A 90 11.21 1.96 0.64
C SER A 90 10.71 3.22 -0.10
N GLU A 91 10.37 3.06 -1.38
CA GLU A 91 9.85 4.05 -2.32
C GLU A 91 8.49 4.60 -1.89
N MET A 92 7.72 3.84 -1.10
CA MET A 92 6.45 4.33 -0.52
C MET A 92 6.65 5.51 0.42
N SER A 93 7.86 5.73 0.94
CA SER A 93 8.19 6.92 1.75
C SER A 93 8.13 8.23 0.98
N SER A 94 8.19 8.19 -0.36
CA SER A 94 8.11 9.38 -1.22
C SER A 94 6.69 9.94 -1.37
N LEU A 95 5.69 9.19 -0.91
CA LEU A 95 4.30 9.51 -1.12
C LEU A 95 3.78 10.43 -0.02
N GLN A 96 3.04 11.47 -0.40
CA GLN A 96 2.38 12.36 0.55
C GLN A 96 1.04 11.78 1.04
N ARG A 97 1.08 10.52 1.49
CA ARG A 97 -0.11 9.81 1.98
C ARG A 97 -0.53 10.37 3.34
N ARG A 98 -1.85 10.45 3.53
CA ARG A 98 -2.48 10.82 4.80
C ARG A 98 -2.89 9.59 5.58
N VAL A 99 -3.39 8.56 4.91
CA VAL A 99 -3.91 7.34 5.53
C VAL A 99 -3.27 6.12 4.86
N LEU A 100 -2.68 5.26 5.67
CA LEU A 100 -2.15 3.97 5.26
C LEU A 100 -2.70 2.89 6.18
N ASN A 101 -3.48 1.97 5.63
CA ASN A 101 -3.99 0.82 6.35
C ASN A 101 -3.28 -0.45 5.89
N LEU A 102 -2.65 -1.13 6.84
CA LEU A 102 -1.83 -2.33 6.67
C LEU A 102 -2.22 -3.41 7.68
N ALA A 103 -3.36 -3.29 8.36
CA ALA A 103 -3.81 -4.29 9.33
C ALA A 103 -3.93 -5.67 8.68
N HIS A 104 -3.70 -6.74 9.44
CA HIS A 104 -3.77 -8.12 8.96
C HIS A 104 -2.91 -8.40 7.72
N ASN A 105 -1.62 -8.09 7.82
CA ASN A 105 -0.58 -8.56 6.91
C ASN A 105 0.39 -9.48 7.67
N ARG A 106 1.61 -9.66 7.15
CA ARG A 106 2.69 -10.43 7.78
C ARG A 106 3.91 -9.54 8.03
N LEU A 107 3.67 -8.25 8.25
CA LEU A 107 4.72 -7.26 8.38
C LEU A 107 5.49 -7.50 9.67
N ARG A 108 6.80 -7.68 9.56
CA ARG A 108 7.68 -7.79 10.74
C ARG A 108 8.21 -6.45 11.20
N ALA A 109 8.43 -5.56 10.25
CA ALA A 109 8.89 -4.21 10.48
C ALA A 109 8.50 -3.32 9.30
N LEU A 110 8.64 -2.02 9.49
CA LEU A 110 8.46 -1.00 8.46
C LEU A 110 9.83 -0.47 7.99
N PRO A 111 9.99 -0.13 6.70
CA PRO A 111 11.20 0.52 6.20
C PRO A 111 11.59 1.76 7.01
N LEU A 112 12.89 1.93 7.28
CA LEU A 112 13.41 3.12 7.97
C LEU A 112 13.03 4.43 7.25
N SER A 113 12.88 4.38 5.93
CA SER A 113 12.46 5.52 5.13
C SER A 113 11.09 6.09 5.54
N PHE A 114 10.23 5.31 6.21
CA PHE A 114 8.95 5.80 6.72
C PHE A 114 9.07 6.81 7.88
N MET A 115 10.24 6.98 8.50
CA MET A 115 10.52 8.13 9.38
C MET A 115 10.34 9.47 8.67
N ARG A 116 10.42 9.48 7.33
CA ARG A 116 10.31 10.70 6.51
C ARG A 116 8.87 11.07 6.15
N LEU A 117 7.87 10.26 6.54
CA LEU A 117 6.46 10.52 6.24
C LEU A 117 5.88 11.66 7.08
N ARG A 118 6.23 12.90 6.74
CA ARG A 118 5.78 14.10 7.48
C ARG A 118 4.27 14.39 7.36
N SER A 119 3.62 13.84 6.35
CA SER A 119 2.20 14.10 6.06
C SER A 119 1.25 13.00 6.55
N LEU A 120 1.77 11.93 7.17
CA LEU A 120 0.97 10.78 7.59
C LEU A 120 0.10 11.17 8.79
N SER A 121 -1.21 11.08 8.61
CA SER A 121 -2.21 11.37 9.65
C SER A 121 -2.73 10.10 10.32
N ALA A 122 -2.68 8.96 9.61
CA ALA A 122 -3.06 7.65 10.13
C ALA A 122 -2.22 6.54 9.49
N LEU A 123 -1.78 5.61 10.33
CA LEU A 123 -1.10 4.37 10.02
C LEU A 123 -1.77 3.26 10.85
N TRP A 124 -2.57 2.42 10.20
CA TRP A 124 -3.23 1.30 10.87
C TRP A 124 -2.42 0.03 10.66
N LEU A 125 -2.02 -0.61 11.76
CA LEU A 125 -1.29 -1.87 11.76
C LEU A 125 -2.08 -3.02 12.41
N SER A 126 -3.21 -2.74 13.08
CA SER A 126 -4.07 -3.73 13.71
C SER A 126 -5.49 -3.18 13.86
N ASP A 127 -6.50 -4.05 13.87
CA ASP A 127 -7.91 -3.67 14.11
C ASP A 127 -8.13 -3.12 15.53
N ASN A 128 -7.38 -3.62 16.51
CA ASN A 128 -7.51 -3.21 17.91
C ASN A 128 -6.72 -1.93 18.24
N GLN A 129 -6.29 -1.20 17.22
CA GLN A 129 -5.54 0.03 17.38
C GLN A 129 -6.47 1.18 17.81
N SER A 130 -6.20 1.80 18.96
CA SER A 130 -7.05 2.87 19.51
C SER A 130 -6.75 4.27 18.98
N LYS A 131 -5.54 4.49 18.44
CA LYS A 131 -5.08 5.77 17.91
C LYS A 131 -4.65 5.61 16.46
N PRO A 132 -4.93 6.57 15.56
CA PRO A 132 -4.58 6.46 14.15
C PRO A 132 -3.06 6.42 13.91
N LEU A 133 -2.24 6.92 14.84
CA LEU A 133 -0.78 6.84 14.75
C LEU A 133 -0.22 6.18 16.01
N VAL A 134 0.72 5.28 15.79
CA VAL A 134 1.49 4.60 16.85
C VAL A 134 2.95 5.04 16.77
N PRO A 135 3.62 5.22 17.92
CA PRO A 135 5.04 5.56 17.93
C PRO A 135 5.87 4.43 17.34
N LEU A 136 6.74 4.77 16.39
CA LEU A 136 7.71 3.86 15.78
C LEU A 136 9.08 4.07 16.40
N GLN A 137 9.81 2.98 16.60
CA GLN A 137 11.16 2.98 17.17
C GLN A 137 12.16 2.47 16.13
N ASN A 138 13.40 2.96 16.20
CA ASN A 138 14.49 2.42 15.41
C ASN A 138 14.87 1.05 15.97
N ASP A 139 14.90 0.04 15.13
CA ASP A 139 15.32 -1.32 15.47
C ASP A 139 16.23 -1.89 14.38
N VAL A 140 16.78 -3.07 14.61
CA VAL A 140 17.56 -3.83 13.65
C VAL A 140 16.87 -5.16 13.40
N ASP A 141 16.53 -5.41 12.14
CA ASP A 141 15.94 -6.69 11.74
C ASP A 141 16.94 -7.83 12.00
N SER A 142 16.52 -8.82 12.78
CA SER A 142 17.41 -9.88 13.27
C SER A 142 17.89 -10.85 12.19
N GLU A 143 17.18 -10.92 11.06
CA GLU A 143 17.55 -11.82 9.95
C GLU A 143 18.46 -11.13 8.93
N THR A 144 18.21 -9.85 8.65
CA THR A 144 18.91 -9.09 7.60
C THR A 144 19.98 -8.14 8.13
N GLY A 145 19.96 -7.81 9.42
CA GLY A 145 20.83 -6.81 10.04
C GLY A 145 20.53 -5.37 9.61
N MET A 146 19.45 -5.14 8.85
CA MET A 146 19.09 -3.81 8.37
C MET A 146 18.36 -3.00 9.44
N ARG A 147 18.58 -1.68 9.44
CA ARG A 147 17.79 -0.77 10.29
C ARG A 147 16.36 -0.68 9.78
N VAL A 148 15.41 -0.86 10.69
CA VAL A 148 13.97 -0.87 10.42
C VAL A 148 13.21 -0.08 11.49
N LEU A 149 11.91 0.10 11.27
CA LEU A 149 10.99 0.65 12.24
C LEU A 149 10.10 -0.44 12.80
N SER A 150 10.05 -0.55 14.12
CA SER A 150 9.21 -1.50 14.85
C SER A 150 8.31 -0.79 15.85
N ASN A 151 7.27 -1.49 16.31
CA ASN A 151 6.45 -1.12 17.46
C ASN A 151 5.78 -2.38 18.03
N TYR A 152 4.99 -2.23 19.09
CA TYR A 152 4.33 -3.34 19.77
C TYR A 152 3.22 -4.06 18.96
N MET A 153 2.85 -3.53 17.79
CA MET A 153 1.92 -4.15 16.83
C MET A 153 2.64 -4.94 15.73
N LEU A 154 3.98 -5.00 15.76
CA LEU A 154 4.83 -5.72 14.81
C LEU A 154 5.70 -6.74 15.58
N PRO A 155 5.91 -7.96 15.05
CA PRO A 155 5.31 -8.50 13.83
C PRO A 155 3.79 -8.69 13.95
N GLN A 156 3.08 -8.59 12.82
CA GLN A 156 1.65 -8.92 12.68
C GLN A 156 1.41 -10.42 12.57
#